data_AF-A0A948D561-F1
#
_entry.id   AF-A0A948D561-F1
#
_cell.length_a   1.000
_cell.length_b   1.000
_cell.length_c   1.000
_cell.angle_alpha   90.00
_cell.angle_beta   90.00
_cell.angle_gamma   90.00
#
_symmetry.space_group_name_H-M   'P 1'
#
loop_
_entity.id
_entity.type
_entity.pdbx_description
1 polymer ?
#
loop_
_entity_poly.entity_id
_entity_poly.type
_entity_poly.pdbx_seq_one_letter_code
_entity_poly.pdbx_strand_id
1 'polypeptide(L)'
;MSGLRLAALYSYPPCRLGFCGQKIKQTSEILENFLKGKAVDENKVRQVLSTFEAAYPYYVLIAKSNRITDPLNAKVVEAYWLGNELLEQVRVNDLKNLIIKEFTRPGLLSLSTAKKRCRRIGPKAVAHHSFHVLVVGSVTGRVKFDERRRQLCQISWQEEAGKFISYHWGQRCQILTQKQKDNLEKYTRKTI
;
A
#
# COMPACT_ATOMS: atom_id res chain seq x y z
N MET A 1 -13.17 0.77 10.60
CA MET A 1 -12.35 -0.46 10.54
C MET A 1 -11.01 -0.19 11.23
N SER A 2 -10.39 -1.15 11.93
CA SER A 2 -9.06 -0.96 12.50
C SER A 2 -7.98 -0.88 11.41
N GLY A 3 -6.87 -0.20 11.69
CA GLY A 3 -5.78 -0.06 10.72
C GLY A 3 -5.08 -1.39 10.41
N LEU A 4 -4.95 -2.29 11.38
CA LEU A 4 -4.45 -3.66 11.14
C LEU A 4 -5.34 -4.40 10.13
N ARG A 5 -6.66 -4.36 10.34
CA ARG A 5 -7.61 -5.05 9.45
C ARG A 5 -7.60 -4.45 8.05
N LEU A 6 -7.52 -3.12 7.95
CA LEU A 6 -7.40 -2.43 6.68
C LEU A 6 -6.10 -2.79 5.94
N ALA A 7 -4.97 -2.80 6.65
CA ALA A 7 -3.68 -3.15 6.09
C ALA A 7 -3.69 -4.60 5.61
N ALA A 8 -4.14 -5.54 6.45
CA ALA A 8 -4.28 -6.95 6.08
C ALA A 8 -5.17 -7.13 4.85
N LEU A 9 -6.31 -6.45 4.79
CA LEU A 9 -7.31 -6.59 3.75
C LEU A 9 -6.77 -6.25 2.35
N TYR A 10 -6.05 -5.13 2.22
CA TYR A 10 -5.45 -4.74 0.94
C TYR A 10 -4.12 -5.45 0.66
N SER A 11 -3.37 -5.83 1.69
CA SER A 11 -2.09 -6.53 1.54
C SER A 11 -2.23 -8.03 1.24
N TYR A 12 -3.32 -8.65 1.67
CA TYR A 12 -3.51 -10.10 1.56
C TYR A 12 -3.54 -10.63 0.11
N PRO A 13 -4.27 -10.01 -0.85
CA PRO A 13 -4.33 -10.52 -2.22
C PRO A 13 -2.95 -10.67 -2.89
N PRO A 14 -2.08 -9.64 -2.97
CA PRO A 14 -0.75 -9.80 -3.54
C PRO A 14 0.18 -10.66 -2.67
N CYS A 15 -0.05 -10.71 -1.35
CA CYS A 15 0.71 -11.57 -0.46
C CYS A 15 0.46 -13.05 -0.80
N ARG A 16 -0.79 -13.48 -0.94
CA ARG A 16 -1.16 -14.85 -1.34
C ARG A 16 -0.59 -15.23 -2.72
N LEU A 17 -0.45 -14.25 -3.62
CA LEU A 17 0.16 -14.45 -4.94
C LEU A 17 1.71 -14.45 -4.92
N GLY A 18 2.33 -14.23 -3.76
CA GLY A 18 3.79 -14.28 -3.58
C GLY A 18 4.56 -13.00 -3.88
N PHE A 19 3.87 -11.88 -4.00
CA PHE A 19 4.48 -10.62 -4.44
C PHE A 19 5.09 -9.77 -3.32
N CYS A 20 4.79 -10.08 -2.05
CA CYS A 20 5.06 -9.18 -0.92
C CYS A 20 6.33 -9.45 -0.07
N GLY A 21 7.21 -10.42 -0.39
CA GLY A 21 8.47 -10.64 0.38
C GLY A 21 8.76 -12.11 0.73
N GLN A 22 9.89 -12.42 1.38
CA GLN A 22 10.48 -13.79 1.39
C GLN A 22 9.74 -14.91 2.16
N LYS A 23 8.78 -14.62 3.05
CA LYS A 23 8.12 -15.64 3.91
C LYS A 23 6.61 -15.81 3.61
N ILE A 24 6.26 -16.09 2.37
CA ILE A 24 4.89 -15.94 1.81
C ILE A 24 3.84 -16.87 2.45
N LYS A 25 4.09 -18.18 2.49
CA LYS A 25 3.03 -19.15 2.83
C LYS A 25 2.47 -18.95 4.25
N GLN A 26 3.37 -18.80 5.22
CA GLN A 26 2.99 -18.58 6.63
C GLN A 26 2.39 -17.17 6.85
N THR A 27 2.91 -16.15 6.17
CA THR A 27 2.37 -14.78 6.29
C THR A 27 0.96 -14.67 5.69
N SER A 28 0.70 -15.30 4.55
CA SER A 28 -0.63 -15.30 3.93
C SER A 28 -1.66 -16.00 4.81
N GLU A 29 -1.31 -17.11 5.46
CA GLU A 29 -2.23 -17.85 6.33
C GLU A 29 -2.61 -17.05 7.59
N ILE A 30 -1.65 -16.36 8.21
CA ILE A 30 -1.90 -15.48 9.36
C ILE A 30 -2.88 -14.37 8.98
N LEU A 31 -2.65 -13.69 7.85
CA LEU A 31 -3.54 -12.63 7.37
C LEU A 31 -4.92 -13.17 7.00
N GLU A 32 -5.00 -14.33 6.36
CA GLU A 32 -6.26 -14.96 6.00
C GLU A 32 -7.10 -15.30 7.25
N ASN A 33 -6.49 -15.96 8.23
CA ASN A 33 -7.15 -16.34 9.48
C ASN A 33 -7.65 -15.11 10.23
N PHE A 34 -6.85 -14.05 10.29
CA PHE A 34 -7.24 -12.77 10.90
C PHE A 34 -8.41 -12.10 10.16
N LEU A 35 -8.38 -12.09 8.82
CA LEU A 35 -9.48 -11.52 8.02
C LEU A 35 -10.78 -12.32 8.16
N LYS A 36 -10.70 -13.65 8.31
CA LYS A 36 -11.83 -14.54 8.62
C LYS A 36 -12.37 -14.43 10.05
N GLY A 37 -11.76 -13.60 10.89
CA GLY A 37 -12.19 -13.41 12.28
C GLY A 37 -11.83 -14.55 13.22
N LYS A 38 -10.90 -15.43 12.82
CA LYS A 38 -10.35 -16.43 13.74
C LYS A 38 -9.49 -15.73 14.81
N ALA A 39 -9.39 -16.34 15.98
CA ALA A 39 -8.50 -15.88 17.03
C ALA A 39 -7.03 -15.93 16.56
N VAL A 40 -6.47 -14.77 16.25
CA VAL A 40 -5.06 -14.58 15.88
C VAL A 40 -4.53 -13.43 16.73
N ASP A 41 -3.38 -13.62 17.36
CA ASP A 41 -2.69 -12.57 18.11
C ASP A 41 -2.36 -11.38 17.19
N GLU A 42 -2.89 -10.21 17.54
CA GLU A 42 -2.67 -8.98 16.77
C GLU A 42 -1.18 -8.63 16.65
N ASN A 43 -0.35 -8.96 17.65
CA ASN A 43 1.09 -8.72 17.56
C ASN A 43 1.73 -9.53 16.43
N LYS A 44 1.27 -10.77 16.19
CA LYS A 44 1.72 -11.58 15.05
C LYS A 44 1.30 -10.94 13.73
N VAL A 45 0.07 -10.41 13.65
CA VAL A 45 -0.41 -9.70 12.45
C VAL A 45 0.43 -8.45 12.20
N ARG A 46 0.73 -7.66 13.24
CA ARG A 46 1.60 -6.48 13.15
C ARG A 46 3.01 -6.86 12.69
N GLN A 47 3.57 -7.92 13.24
CA GLN A 47 4.87 -8.44 12.84
C GLN A 47 4.87 -8.82 11.35
N VAL A 48 3.86 -9.56 10.88
CA VAL A 48 3.73 -9.91 9.46
C VAL A 48 3.66 -8.66 8.59
N LEU A 49 2.77 -7.72 8.89
CA LEU A 49 2.61 -6.50 8.11
C LEU A 49 3.89 -5.65 8.09
N SER A 50 4.68 -5.66 9.15
CA SER A 50 5.95 -4.93 9.23
C SER A 50 7.01 -5.44 8.25
N THR A 51 6.89 -6.68 7.78
CA THR A 51 7.81 -7.29 6.81
C THR A 51 7.50 -6.94 5.36
N PHE A 52 6.43 -6.19 5.09
CA PHE A 52 6.00 -5.89 3.72
C PHE A 52 6.90 -4.82 3.12
N GLU A 53 7.81 -5.25 2.23
CA GLU A 53 8.87 -4.44 1.63
C GLU A 53 8.37 -3.16 0.93
N ALA A 54 7.16 -3.18 0.39
CA ALA A 54 6.57 -2.03 -0.29
C ALA A 54 5.71 -1.17 0.65
N ALA A 55 4.64 -1.74 1.21
CA ALA A 55 3.60 -0.97 1.89
C ALA A 55 4.04 -0.41 3.25
N TYR A 56 4.78 -1.19 4.05
CA TYR A 56 5.10 -0.78 5.43
C TYR A 56 5.99 0.47 5.51
N PRO A 57 7.02 0.64 4.66
CA PRO A 57 7.77 1.89 4.58
C PRO A 57 6.90 3.13 4.34
N TYR A 58 5.83 3.03 3.53
CA TYR A 58 4.90 4.15 3.33
C TYR A 58 4.10 4.45 4.59
N TYR A 59 3.64 3.43 5.31
CA TYR A 59 2.94 3.63 6.59
C TYR A 59 3.82 4.41 7.58
N VAL A 60 5.09 4.03 7.71
CA VAL A 60 6.05 4.71 8.58
C VAL A 60 6.25 6.16 8.15
N LEU A 61 6.43 6.41 6.84
CA LEU A 61 6.60 7.77 6.30
C LEU A 61 5.38 8.66 6.56
N ILE A 62 4.18 8.16 6.27
CA ILE A 62 2.92 8.90 6.46
C ILE A 62 2.71 9.18 7.94
N ALA A 63 2.89 8.18 8.81
CA ALA A 63 2.75 8.33 10.25
C ALA A 63 3.72 9.40 10.80
N LYS A 64 5.00 9.31 10.43
CA LYS A 64 6.03 10.27 10.84
C LYS A 64 5.72 11.68 10.37
N SER A 65 5.31 11.85 9.12
CA SER A 65 4.97 13.17 8.54
C SER A 65 3.81 13.84 9.25
N ASN A 66 2.95 13.04 9.91
CA ASN A 66 1.76 13.50 10.61
C ASN A 66 1.88 13.38 12.14
N ARG A 67 3.07 13.10 12.68
CA ARG A 67 3.32 12.93 14.14
C ARG A 67 2.43 11.86 14.78
N ILE A 68 2.11 10.80 14.03
CA ILE A 68 1.36 9.65 14.52
C ILE A 68 2.37 8.56 14.91
N THR A 69 2.28 8.06 16.15
CA THR A 69 3.22 7.05 16.68
C THR A 69 3.07 5.69 16.02
N ASP A 70 1.83 5.25 15.75
CA ASP A 70 1.56 3.93 15.18
C ASP A 70 1.49 3.99 13.64
N PRO A 71 2.42 3.36 12.90
CA PRO A 71 2.33 3.23 11.44
C PRO A 71 1.07 2.47 10.98
N LEU A 72 0.56 1.56 11.80
CA LEU A 72 -0.66 0.80 11.51
C LEU A 72 -1.92 1.49 12.05
N ASN A 73 -1.86 2.79 12.37
CA ASN A 73 -3.03 3.60 12.67
C ASN A 73 -4.00 3.60 11.48
N ALA A 74 -5.31 3.53 11.76
CA ALA A 74 -6.34 3.45 10.72
C ALA A 74 -6.27 4.58 9.69
N LYS A 75 -6.02 5.83 10.11
CA LYS A 75 -5.90 6.96 9.17
C LYS A 75 -4.65 6.88 8.31
N VAL A 76 -3.53 6.38 8.86
CA VAL A 76 -2.27 6.20 8.11
C VAL A 76 -2.43 5.14 7.02
N VAL A 77 -2.99 4.00 7.39
CA VAL A 77 -3.21 2.90 6.45
C VAL A 77 -4.24 3.29 5.38
N GLU A 78 -5.31 4.00 5.76
CA GLU A 78 -6.28 4.54 4.81
C GLU A 78 -5.64 5.55 3.85
N ALA A 79 -4.76 6.43 4.35
CA ALA A 79 -4.06 7.40 3.51
C ALA A 79 -3.28 6.71 2.40
N TYR A 80 -2.58 5.61 2.72
CA TYR A 80 -1.83 4.86 1.71
C TYR A 80 -2.76 4.19 0.68
N TRP A 81 -3.79 3.46 1.12
CA TRP A 81 -4.61 2.66 0.19
C TRP A 81 -5.69 3.44 -0.53
N LEU A 82 -6.39 4.33 0.17
CA LEU A 82 -7.56 5.06 -0.34
C LEU A 82 -7.33 6.57 -0.44
N GLY A 83 -6.29 7.08 0.21
CA GLY A 83 -6.04 8.50 0.28
C GLY A 83 -6.89 9.20 1.35
N ASN A 84 -6.28 10.18 1.99
CA ASN A 84 -6.92 11.18 2.85
C ASN A 84 -5.94 12.35 3.06
N GLU A 85 -6.33 13.32 3.88
CA GLU A 85 -5.57 14.55 4.12
C GLU A 85 -4.13 14.34 4.65
N LEU A 86 -3.81 13.18 5.25
CA LEU A 86 -2.46 12.91 5.78
C LEU A 86 -1.40 12.89 4.68
N LEU A 87 -1.81 12.60 3.43
CA LEU A 87 -0.90 12.61 2.28
C LEU A 87 -0.36 14.00 1.96
N GLU A 88 -1.07 15.06 2.35
CA GLU A 88 -0.65 16.45 2.08
C GLU A 88 0.54 16.89 2.95
N GLN A 89 0.81 16.19 4.05
CA GLN A 89 1.96 16.46 4.92
C GLN A 89 3.24 15.75 4.48
N VAL A 90 3.15 14.79 3.55
CA VAL A 90 4.30 14.04 3.07
C VAL A 90 5.02 14.84 1.98
N ARG A 91 6.27 15.25 2.25
CA ARG A 91 7.06 16.00 1.27
C ARG A 91 7.59 15.08 0.19
N VAL A 92 7.67 15.57 -1.05
CA VAL A 92 8.21 14.81 -2.19
C VAL A 92 9.67 14.37 -1.97
N ASN A 93 10.48 15.16 -1.27
CA ASN A 93 11.85 14.78 -0.95
C ASN A 93 11.89 13.58 0.03
N ASP A 94 10.92 13.47 0.94
CA ASP A 94 10.83 12.34 1.85
C ASP A 94 10.39 11.07 1.10
N LEU A 95 9.53 11.18 0.08
CA LEU A 95 9.22 10.08 -0.84
C LEU A 95 10.46 9.59 -1.61
N LYS A 96 11.25 10.53 -2.15
CA LYS A 96 12.52 10.20 -2.82
C LYS A 96 13.47 9.49 -1.86
N ASN A 97 13.59 10.00 -0.63
CA ASN A 97 14.43 9.40 0.41
C ASN A 97 13.95 7.98 0.79
N LEU A 98 12.65 7.75 0.90
CA LEU A 98 12.08 6.43 1.14
C LEU A 98 12.51 5.45 0.03
N ILE A 99 12.41 5.83 -1.24
CA ILE A 99 12.81 4.96 -2.36
C ILE A 99 14.31 4.65 -2.31
N ILE A 100 15.15 5.64 -1.98
CA ILE A 100 16.61 5.46 -1.92
C ILE A 100 17.04 4.64 -0.71
N LYS A 101 16.36 4.74 0.43
CA LYS A 101 16.79 4.08 1.68
C LYS A 101 16.15 2.71 1.86
N GLU A 102 14.84 2.63 1.65
CA GLU A 102 14.06 1.43 1.98
C GLU A 102 14.02 0.45 0.81
N PHE A 103 13.96 0.94 -0.43
CA PHE A 103 13.80 0.08 -1.60
C PHE A 103 15.11 -0.33 -2.29
N THR A 104 16.27 0.03 -1.72
CA THR A 104 17.60 -0.43 -2.23
C THR A 104 18.33 -1.35 -1.25
N ARG A 105 17.62 -1.90 -0.26
CA ARG A 105 18.15 -2.93 0.63
C ARG A 105 18.50 -4.20 -0.18
N PRO A 106 19.39 -5.08 0.32
CA PRO A 106 19.77 -6.30 -0.37
C PRO A 106 18.55 -7.11 -0.86
N GLY A 107 18.54 -7.49 -2.14
CA GLY A 107 17.43 -8.22 -2.76
C GLY A 107 16.28 -7.37 -3.31
N LEU A 108 16.37 -6.04 -3.24
CA LEU A 108 15.40 -5.10 -3.84
C LEU A 108 15.98 -4.39 -5.08
N LEU A 109 15.78 -3.08 -5.21
CA LEU A 109 16.27 -2.31 -6.34
C LEU A 109 17.77 -2.01 -6.24
N SER A 110 18.43 -1.90 -7.40
CA SER A 110 19.72 -1.23 -7.45
C SER A 110 19.57 0.26 -7.16
N LEU A 111 20.59 0.87 -6.55
CA LEU A 111 20.63 2.31 -6.30
C LEU A 111 20.50 3.13 -7.59
N SER A 112 21.07 2.65 -8.70
CA SER A 112 20.95 3.29 -10.02
C SER A 112 19.50 3.31 -10.52
N THR A 113 18.77 2.20 -10.38
CA THR A 113 17.35 2.10 -10.73
C THR A 113 16.50 3.01 -9.86
N ALA A 114 16.73 3.01 -8.55
CA ALA A 114 16.03 3.87 -7.59
C ALA A 114 16.24 5.35 -7.91
N LYS A 115 17.48 5.79 -8.18
CA LYS A 115 17.79 7.16 -8.62
C LYS A 115 17.09 7.53 -9.93
N LYS A 116 17.06 6.63 -10.92
CA LYS A 116 16.34 6.85 -12.18
C LYS A 116 14.83 7.03 -11.96
N ARG A 117 14.22 6.21 -11.10
CA ARG A 117 12.80 6.35 -10.72
C ARG A 117 12.54 7.68 -10.00
N CYS A 118 13.43 8.09 -9.09
CA CYS A 118 13.31 9.37 -8.36
C CYS A 118 13.30 10.61 -9.27
N ARG A 119 14.02 10.58 -10.40
CA ARG A 119 14.04 11.69 -11.37
C ARG A 119 12.68 11.93 -12.05
N ARG A 120 11.80 10.93 -12.06
CA ARG A 120 10.46 11.00 -12.64
C ARG A 120 9.40 11.51 -11.66
N ILE A 121 9.75 11.69 -10.40
CA ILE A 121 8.81 12.10 -9.35
C ILE A 121 8.63 13.62 -9.41
N GLY A 122 7.44 14.03 -9.87
CA GLY A 122 7.01 15.42 -9.91
C GLY A 122 6.69 16.01 -8.52
N PRO A 123 6.57 17.34 -8.41
CA PRO A 123 6.38 18.05 -7.15
C PRO A 123 5.02 17.80 -6.48
N LYS A 124 4.04 17.24 -7.21
CA LYS A 124 2.69 16.93 -6.70
C LYS A 124 2.52 15.46 -6.27
N ALA A 125 3.57 14.65 -6.36
CA ALA A 125 3.52 13.24 -6.01
C ALA A 125 3.15 13.03 -4.54
N VAL A 126 2.32 12.03 -4.28
CA VAL A 126 1.80 11.70 -2.95
C VAL A 126 2.11 10.25 -2.60
N ALA A 127 2.18 9.96 -1.30
CA ALA A 127 2.42 8.62 -0.75
C ALA A 127 1.20 7.67 -0.86
N HIS A 128 0.48 7.72 -1.99
CA HIS A 128 -0.68 6.88 -2.26
C HIS A 128 -0.26 5.55 -2.90
N HIS A 129 -1.06 4.50 -2.79
CA HIS A 129 -0.73 3.19 -3.33
C HIS A 129 -0.52 3.22 -4.85
N SER A 130 -1.36 3.98 -5.58
CA SER A 130 -1.19 4.18 -7.02
C SER A 130 0.19 4.72 -7.37
N PHE A 131 0.83 5.51 -6.50
CA PHE A 131 2.18 6.06 -6.74
C PHE A 131 3.22 4.95 -6.72
N HIS A 132 3.09 4.03 -5.76
CA HIS A 132 3.91 2.83 -5.76
C HIS A 132 3.70 2.01 -7.04
N VAL A 133 2.47 1.83 -7.52
CA VAL A 133 2.20 1.01 -8.71
C VAL A 133 2.70 1.66 -10.01
N LEU A 134 2.42 2.95 -10.19
CA LEU A 134 2.62 3.65 -11.47
C LEU A 134 4.00 4.28 -11.62
N VAL A 135 4.59 4.75 -10.52
CA VAL A 135 5.88 5.48 -10.55
C VAL A 135 7.02 4.62 -10.04
N VAL A 136 6.83 3.96 -8.89
CA VAL A 136 7.87 3.10 -8.33
C VAL A 136 7.91 1.77 -9.06
N GLY A 137 6.79 1.09 -9.25
CA GLY A 137 6.74 -0.27 -9.77
C GLY A 137 7.36 -1.31 -8.83
N SER A 138 7.71 -2.48 -9.38
CA SER A 138 8.15 -3.64 -8.60
C SER A 138 9.48 -3.34 -7.92
N VAL A 139 9.49 -3.46 -6.59
CA VAL A 139 10.69 -3.29 -5.74
C VAL A 139 11.37 -4.62 -5.43
N THR A 140 10.61 -5.70 -5.35
CA THR A 140 11.10 -7.06 -5.06
C THR A 140 11.52 -7.83 -6.32
N GLY A 141 11.20 -7.31 -7.51
CA GLY A 141 11.40 -8.01 -8.78
C GLY A 141 10.43 -9.17 -9.04
N ARG A 142 9.55 -9.50 -8.10
CA ARG A 142 8.66 -10.68 -8.18
C ARG A 142 7.42 -10.48 -9.02
N VAL A 143 7.02 -9.22 -9.21
CA VAL A 143 5.97 -8.85 -10.15
C VAL A 143 6.62 -8.24 -11.38
N LYS A 144 6.40 -8.88 -12.54
CA LYS A 144 6.60 -8.22 -13.83
C LYS A 144 5.36 -7.38 -14.13
N PHE A 145 5.43 -6.08 -13.85
CA PHE A 145 4.35 -5.15 -14.15
C PHE A 145 4.22 -4.97 -15.67
N ASP A 146 3.33 -5.76 -16.27
CA ASP A 146 2.68 -5.45 -17.54
C ASP A 146 1.43 -4.59 -17.29
N GLU A 147 0.70 -4.24 -18.34
CA GLU A 147 -0.51 -3.44 -18.24
C GLU A 147 -1.56 -4.09 -17.33
N ARG A 148 -1.85 -5.37 -17.56
CA ARG A 148 -2.84 -6.13 -16.79
C ARG A 148 -2.51 -6.18 -15.30
N ARG A 149 -1.27 -6.49 -14.91
CA ARG A 149 -0.88 -6.55 -13.49
C ARG A 149 -0.87 -5.17 -12.84
N ARG A 150 -0.56 -4.09 -13.57
CA ARG A 150 -0.71 -2.72 -13.04
C ARG A 150 -2.17 -2.37 -12.80
N GLN A 151 -3.08 -2.75 -13.68
CA GLN A 151 -4.52 -2.52 -13.49
C GLN A 151 -5.04 -3.30 -12.28
N LEU A 152 -4.65 -4.57 -12.12
CA LEU A 152 -5.04 -5.39 -10.97
C LEU A 152 -4.47 -4.87 -9.63
N CYS A 153 -3.27 -4.29 -9.64
CA CYS A 153 -2.63 -3.76 -8.44
C CYS A 153 -3.16 -2.37 -8.04
N GLN A 154 -3.75 -1.63 -8.97
CA GLN A 154 -4.44 -0.39 -8.59
C GLN A 154 -5.74 -0.70 -7.87
N ILE A 155 -6.09 0.13 -6.89
CA ILE A 155 -7.37 -0.01 -6.22
C ILE A 155 -8.44 0.58 -7.13
N SER A 156 -9.39 -0.26 -7.51
CA SER A 156 -10.60 0.15 -8.23
C SER A 156 -11.80 0.10 -7.30
N TRP A 157 -12.94 0.61 -7.77
CA TRP A 157 -14.22 0.47 -7.09
C TRP A 157 -15.35 0.24 -8.09
N GLN A 158 -16.43 -0.37 -7.63
CA GLN A 158 -17.67 -0.59 -8.37
C GLN A 158 -18.87 -0.29 -7.47
N GLU A 159 -20.03 0.01 -8.06
CA GLU A 159 -21.28 0.14 -7.31
C GLU A 159 -22.08 -1.16 -7.41
N GLU A 160 -22.45 -1.72 -6.26
CA GLU A 160 -23.29 -2.92 -6.19
C GLU A 160 -24.38 -2.70 -5.14
N ALA A 161 -25.64 -2.88 -5.54
CA ALA A 161 -26.81 -2.68 -4.66
C ALA A 161 -26.77 -1.35 -3.89
N GLY A 162 -26.41 -0.25 -4.57
CA GLY A 162 -26.35 1.10 -3.99
C GLY A 162 -25.16 1.34 -3.05
N LYS A 163 -24.14 0.47 -3.07
CA LYS A 163 -22.94 0.60 -2.23
C LYS A 163 -21.68 0.62 -3.09
N PHE A 164 -20.74 1.51 -2.79
CA PHE A 164 -19.43 1.50 -3.43
C PHE A 164 -18.54 0.44 -2.79
N ILE A 165 -17.95 -0.44 -3.58
CA ILE A 165 -17.10 -1.53 -3.12
C ILE A 165 -15.75 -1.40 -3.79
N SER A 166 -14.69 -1.38 -2.97
CA SER A 166 -13.31 -1.36 -3.45
C SER A 166 -12.77 -2.75 -3.75
N TYR A 167 -11.88 -2.82 -4.75
CA TYR A 167 -11.24 -4.03 -5.22
C TYR A 167 -9.72 -3.85 -5.32
N HIS A 168 -8.98 -4.91 -5.00
CA HIS A 168 -7.53 -5.00 -5.20
C HIS A 168 -7.16 -6.42 -5.61
N TRP A 169 -6.47 -6.58 -6.74
CA TRP A 169 -6.21 -7.86 -7.41
C TRP A 169 -7.48 -8.67 -7.71
N GLY A 170 -8.57 -7.99 -8.10
CA GLY A 170 -9.87 -8.61 -8.36
C GLY A 170 -10.57 -9.15 -7.11
N GLN A 171 -10.01 -8.94 -5.92
CA GLN A 171 -10.62 -9.33 -4.66
C GLN A 171 -11.35 -8.14 -4.04
N ARG A 172 -12.59 -8.39 -3.62
CA ARG A 172 -13.40 -7.45 -2.85
C ARG A 172 -12.71 -7.13 -1.52
N CYS A 173 -12.50 -5.83 -1.25
CA CYS A 173 -11.89 -5.36 -0.02
C CYS A 173 -12.97 -4.87 0.97
N GLN A 174 -13.50 -3.66 0.77
CA GLN A 174 -14.49 -3.07 1.69
C GLN A 174 -15.52 -2.22 0.96
N ILE A 175 -16.65 -1.99 1.63
CA ILE A 175 -17.61 -0.95 1.25
C ILE A 175 -17.00 0.41 1.61
N LEU A 176 -17.01 1.33 0.66
CA LEU A 176 -16.51 2.68 0.81
C LEU A 176 -17.63 3.63 1.18
N THR A 177 -17.32 4.59 2.04
CA THR A 177 -18.13 5.81 2.15
C THR A 177 -17.95 6.67 0.90
N GLN A 178 -18.87 7.60 0.66
CA GLN A 178 -18.73 8.59 -0.42
C GLN A 178 -17.38 9.32 -0.33
N LYS A 179 -17.00 9.79 0.86
CA LYS A 179 -15.72 10.46 1.10
C LYS A 179 -14.51 9.59 0.73
N GLN A 180 -14.52 8.31 1.07
CA GLN A 180 -13.42 7.39 0.72
C GLN A 180 -13.35 7.13 -0.78
N LYS A 181 -14.49 7.00 -1.45
CA LYS A 181 -14.58 6.87 -2.92
C LYS A 181 -14.01 8.12 -3.60
N ASP A 182 -14.43 9.31 -3.16
CA ASP A 182 -13.95 10.59 -3.72
C ASP A 182 -12.44 10.79 -3.46
N ASN A 183 -11.96 10.41 -2.28
CA ASN A 183 -10.53 10.43 -1.96
C ASN A 183 -9.74 9.47 -2.86
N LEU A 184 -10.21 8.24 -3.03
CA LEU A 184 -9.53 7.24 -3.86
C LEU A 184 -9.37 7.76 -5.29
N GLU A 185 -10.42 8.35 -5.85
CA GLU A 185 -10.34 8.99 -7.16
C GLU A 185 -9.39 10.18 -7.20
N LYS A 186 -9.50 11.09 -6.23
CA LYS A 186 -8.65 12.30 -6.13
C LYS A 186 -7.17 11.94 -6.06
N TYR A 187 -6.78 11.07 -5.14
CA TYR A 187 -5.38 10.73 -4.88
C TYR A 187 -4.79 9.77 -5.92
N THR A 188 -5.62 8.95 -6.55
CA THR A 188 -5.21 8.20 -7.74
C THR A 188 -4.89 9.15 -8.90
N ARG A 189 -5.73 10.15 -9.17
CA ARG A 189 -5.43 11.15 -10.22
C ARG A 189 -4.21 12.01 -9.90
N LYS A 190 -4.03 12.42 -8.64
CA LYS A 190 -2.88 13.24 -8.20
C LYS A 190 -1.53 12.52 -8.33
N THR A 191 -1.56 11.20 -8.41
CA THR A 191 -0.36 10.38 -8.57
C THR A 191 0.19 10.37 -10.00
N ILE A 192 -0.70 10.51 -10.99
CA ILE A 192 -0.40 10.46 -12.43
C ILE A 192 0.03 11.86 -12.90
#